data_AF-A0AAW2W6Q7-F1
#
_entry.id   AF-A0AAW2W6Q7-F1
#
_cell.length_a   1.000
_cell.length_b   1.000
_cell.length_c   1.000
_cell.angle_alpha   90.00
_cell.angle_beta   90.00
_cell.angle_gamma   90.00
#
_symmetry.space_group_name_H-M   'P 1'
#
loop_
_entity.id
_entity.type
_entity.pdbx_description
1 polymer ?
#
loop_
_entity_poly.entity_id
_entity_poly.type
_entity_poly.pdbx_seq_one_letter_code
_entity_poly.pdbx_strand_id
1 'polypeptide(L)'
;MSLANLADCLTFVEYGSNLTKPDPACCPEVEELLNDQPICLCELLANSTQFGINVDKNRALKLPSVCGLSTPPVSLCSAIGVPVADLAPSPSAELLIFPSK
;
A
#
# COMPACT_ATOMS: atom_id res chain seq x y z
N MET A 1 -5.61 13.14 7.70
CA MET A 1 -4.14 13.02 7.88
C MET A 1 -3.43 12.89 6.53
N SER A 2 -2.13 13.19 6.43
CA SER A 2 -1.36 13.12 5.18
C SER A 2 -0.58 11.82 5.04
N LEU A 3 -0.43 11.35 3.81
CA LEU A 3 0.46 10.24 3.42
C LEU A 3 1.91 10.42 3.91
N ALA A 4 2.31 11.66 4.19
CA ALA A 4 3.60 12.01 4.76
C ALA A 4 3.86 11.36 6.13
N ASN A 5 2.79 11.05 6.89
CA ASN A 5 2.88 10.35 8.17
C ASN A 5 3.20 8.85 7.99
N LEU A 6 3.31 8.36 6.76
CA LEU A 6 3.79 6.99 6.50
C LEU A 6 5.29 6.97 6.18
N ALA A 7 5.97 8.12 6.26
CA ALA A 7 7.39 8.22 6.01
C ALA A 7 8.20 7.32 6.95
N ASP A 8 7.80 7.24 8.21
CA ASP A 8 8.42 6.39 9.24
C ASP A 8 8.22 4.89 8.97
N CYS A 9 7.27 4.53 8.11
CA CYS A 9 7.08 3.16 7.62
C CYS A 9 7.96 2.83 6.39
N LEU A 10 8.48 3.83 5.67
CA LEU A 10 9.13 3.63 4.37
C LEU A 10 10.32 2.70 4.44
N THR A 11 11.18 2.86 5.44
CA THR A 11 12.38 2.02 5.61
C THR A 11 12.05 0.54 5.81
N PHE A 12 10.88 0.23 6.37
CA PHE A 12 10.42 -1.15 6.53
C PHE A 12 9.83 -1.71 5.23
N VAL A 13 9.10 -0.92 4.46
CA VAL A 13 8.44 -1.42 3.23
C VAL A 13 9.30 -1.28 1.98
N GLU A 14 10.44 -0.59 2.06
CA GLU A 14 11.36 -0.43 0.95
C GLU A 14 11.87 -1.79 0.43
N TYR A 15 12.01 -1.88 -0.89
CA TYR A 15 12.56 -3.04 -1.55
C TYR A 15 14.01 -3.31 -1.09
N GLY A 16 14.29 -4.55 -0.71
CA GLY A 16 15.58 -4.93 -0.14
C GLY A 16 15.76 -4.60 1.34
N SER A 17 14.75 -4.01 2.01
CA SER A 17 14.78 -3.80 3.45
C SER A 17 14.95 -5.12 4.20
N ASN A 18 15.86 -5.11 5.17
CA ASN A 18 16.14 -6.24 6.05
C ASN A 18 15.57 -6.01 7.46
N LEU A 19 14.78 -4.95 7.65
CA LEU A 19 14.14 -4.67 8.93
C LEU A 19 13.08 -5.73 9.25
N THR A 20 13.01 -6.14 10.50
CA THR A 20 11.97 -7.06 10.99
C THR A 20 10.82 -6.34 11.69
N LYS A 21 11.02 -5.06 12.04
CA LYS A 21 10.04 -4.16 12.64
C LYS A 21 10.19 -2.77 12.02
N PRO A 22 9.09 -2.01 11.84
CA PRO A 22 9.16 -0.63 11.41
C PRO A 22 9.62 0.30 12.55
N ASP A 23 9.79 1.58 12.24
CA ASP A 23 10.00 2.62 13.25
C ASP A 23 8.84 2.63 14.27
N PRO A 24 9.07 2.89 15.56
CA PRO A 24 8.00 3.00 16.56
C PRO A 24 6.88 3.99 16.20
N ALA A 25 7.16 5.05 15.43
CA ALA A 25 6.14 6.00 14.97
C ALA A 25 5.23 5.43 13.86
N CYS A 26 5.72 4.46 13.08
CA CYS A 26 4.99 3.92 11.94
C CYS A 26 3.62 3.30 12.30
N CYS A 27 3.55 2.50 13.37
CA CYS A 27 2.31 1.81 13.73
C CYS A 27 1.15 2.74 14.12
N PRO A 28 1.32 3.73 15.02
CA PRO A 28 0.24 4.67 15.33
C PRO A 28 -0.17 5.50 14.11
N GLU A 29 0.76 5.83 13.21
CA GLU A 29 0.43 6.58 12.00
C GLU A 29 -0.38 5.75 10.98
N VAL A 30 -0.10 4.45 10.87
CA VAL A 30 -0.88 3.52 10.04
C VAL A 30 -2.27 3.30 10.63
N GLU A 31 -2.39 3.20 11.95
CA GLU A 31 -3.69 3.10 12.64
C GLU A 31 -4.56 4.32 12.36
N GLU A 32 -3.99 5.52 12.51
CA GLU A 32 -4.68 6.78 12.20
C GLU A 32 -5.12 6.84 10.73
N LEU A 33 -4.29 6.41 9.79
CA LEU A 33 -4.65 6.35 8.37
C LEU A 33 -5.80 5.39 8.11
N LEU A 34 -5.78 4.20 8.70
CA LEU A 34 -6.84 3.20 8.53
C LEU A 34 -8.18 3.70 9.07
N ASN A 35 -8.15 4.47 10.15
CA ASN A 35 -9.34 5.05 10.76
C ASN A 35 -9.88 6.25 9.96
N ASP A 36 -8.99 7.11 9.43
CA ASP A 36 -9.37 8.34 8.73
C ASP A 36 -9.69 8.08 7.24
N GLN A 37 -8.87 7.28 6.56
CA GLN A 37 -8.88 7.08 5.10
C GLN A 37 -8.48 5.63 4.71
N PRO A 38 -9.35 4.63 4.96
CA PRO A 38 -9.06 3.22 4.65
C PRO A 38 -8.81 2.96 3.16
N ILE A 39 -9.31 3.84 2.28
CA ILE A 39 -9.15 3.76 0.82
C ILE A 39 -7.76 4.24 0.37
N CYS A 40 -7.13 5.18 1.07
CA CYS A 40 -5.81 5.72 0.70
C CYS A 40 -4.71 4.64 0.71
N LEU A 41 -4.86 3.60 1.53
CA LEU A 41 -3.90 2.49 1.54
C LEU A 41 -3.92 1.72 0.22
N CYS A 42 -5.10 1.51 -0.37
CA CYS A 42 -5.23 0.86 -1.67
C CYS A 42 -4.55 1.66 -2.77
N GLU A 43 -4.73 2.98 -2.77
CA GLU A 43 -4.09 3.86 -3.74
C GLU A 43 -2.58 3.86 -3.56
N LEU A 44 -2.07 3.98 -2.34
CA LEU A 44 -0.64 3.90 -2.04
C LEU A 44 -0.01 2.61 -2.58
N LEU A 45 -0.66 1.47 -2.34
CA LEU A 45 -0.16 0.16 -2.77
C LEU A 45 -0.16 0.03 -4.30
N ALA A 46 -1.23 0.49 -4.96
CA ALA A 46 -1.35 0.49 -6.42
C ALA A 46 -0.33 1.43 -7.08
N ASN A 47 0.00 2.54 -6.41
CA ASN A 47 0.74 3.67 -6.96
C ASN A 47 2.11 3.89 -6.31
N SER A 48 2.65 2.92 -5.57
CA SER A 48 3.91 3.09 -4.84
C SER A 48 5.08 3.57 -5.72
N THR A 49 5.19 3.05 -6.94
CA THR A 49 6.26 3.38 -7.90
C THR A 49 6.19 4.79 -8.47
N GLN A 50 5.01 5.41 -8.54
CA GLN A 50 4.88 6.79 -9.04
C GLN A 50 5.30 7.84 -8.01
N PHE A 51 5.38 7.46 -6.72
CA PHE A 51 5.89 8.33 -5.67
C PHE A 51 7.43 8.31 -5.56
N GLY A 52 8.12 7.66 -6.51
CA GLY A 52 9.58 7.56 -6.50
C GLY A 52 10.14 6.62 -5.42
N ILE A 53 9.27 5.84 -4.78
CA ILE A 53 9.62 4.89 -3.73
C ILE A 53 9.45 3.47 -4.28
N ASN A 54 10.48 2.66 -4.18
CA ASN A 54 10.37 1.25 -4.52
C ASN A 54 9.87 0.46 -3.31
N VAL A 55 8.56 0.24 -3.24
CA VAL A 55 7.91 -0.49 -2.14
C VAL A 55 7.84 -1.97 -2.48
N ASP A 56 8.30 -2.81 -1.56
CA ASP A 56 8.00 -4.25 -1.55
C ASP A 56 6.59 -4.46 -1.00
N LYS A 57 5.66 -4.80 -1.91
CA LYS A 57 4.25 -5.04 -1.59
C LYS A 57 4.06 -6.15 -0.55
N ASN A 58 4.91 -7.18 -0.55
CA ASN A 58 4.80 -8.25 0.46
C ASN A 58 5.12 -7.73 1.86
N ARG A 59 6.06 -6.79 1.96
CA ARG A 59 6.42 -6.15 3.24
C ARG A 59 5.33 -5.18 3.67
N ALA A 60 4.78 -4.40 2.74
CA ALA A 60 3.64 -3.53 3.01
C ALA A 60 2.40 -4.30 3.52
N LEU A 61 2.11 -5.48 2.95
CA LEU A 61 1.02 -6.35 3.40
C LEU A 61 1.25 -6.97 4.79
N LYS A 62 2.50 -7.07 5.24
CA LYS A 62 2.84 -7.56 6.58
C LYS A 62 2.71 -6.47 7.65
N LEU A 63 2.71 -5.21 7.25
CA LEU A 63 2.74 -4.07 8.17
C LEU A 63 1.55 -4.06 9.14
N PRO A 64 0.28 -4.28 8.70
CA PRO A 64 -0.84 -4.41 9.62
C PRO A 64 -0.62 -5.50 10.66
N SER A 65 -0.12 -6.67 10.24
CA SER A 65 0.14 -7.79 11.15
C SER A 65 1.27 -7.50 12.14
N VAL A 66 2.34 -6.82 11.72
CA VAL A 66 3.45 -6.42 12.59
C VAL A 66 3.00 -5.36 13.61
N CYS A 67 2.10 -4.47 13.21
CA CYS A 67 1.52 -3.45 14.09
C CYS A 67 0.31 -3.93 14.91
N GLY A 68 -0.16 -5.18 14.71
CA GLY A 68 -1.35 -5.69 15.39
C GLY A 68 -2.66 -5.03 14.95
N LEU A 69 -2.68 -4.41 13.77
CA LEU A 69 -3.83 -3.72 13.21
C LEU A 69 -4.67 -4.67 12.36
N SER A 70 -6.00 -4.53 12.45
CA SER A 70 -6.94 -5.27 11.61
C SER A 70 -7.28 -4.44 10.39
N THR A 71 -6.91 -4.93 9.21
CA THR A 71 -7.25 -4.28 7.94
C THR A 71 -8.16 -5.17 7.11
N PRO A 72 -9.12 -4.59 6.38
CA PRO A 72 -9.82 -5.32 5.33
C PRO A 72 -8.82 -5.95 4.33
N PRO A 73 -9.15 -7.12 3.73
CA PRO A 73 -8.29 -7.74 2.74
C PRO A 73 -8.10 -6.83 1.51
N VAL A 74 -6.89 -6.79 0.96
CA VAL A 74 -6.55 -5.96 -0.21
C VAL A 74 -7.35 -6.31 -1.47
N SER A 75 -7.98 -7.48 -1.53
CA SER A 75 -8.96 -7.79 -2.59
C SER A 75 -10.13 -6.82 -2.63
N LEU A 76 -10.46 -6.18 -1.50
CA LEU A 76 -11.47 -5.13 -1.45
C LEU A 76 -11.03 -3.86 -2.18
N CYS A 77 -9.72 -3.60 -2.31
CA CYS A 77 -9.22 -2.50 -3.13
C CYS A 77 -9.70 -2.63 -4.59
N SER A 78 -9.63 -3.83 -5.15
CA SER A 78 -10.16 -4.11 -6.48
C SER A 78 -11.68 -3.97 -6.54
N ALA A 79 -12.40 -4.33 -5.47
CA ALA A 79 -13.85 -4.20 -5.39
C ALA A 79 -14.33 -2.73 -5.39
N ILE A 80 -13.49 -1.79 -4.94
CA ILE A 80 -13.76 -0.34 -4.95
C ILE A 80 -13.15 0.39 -6.16
N GLY A 81 -12.61 -0.35 -7.13
CA GLY A 81 -12.06 0.23 -8.37
C GLY A 81 -10.59 0.69 -8.28
N VAL A 82 -9.85 0.30 -7.23
CA VAL A 82 -8.42 0.57 -7.07
C VAL A 82 -7.64 -0.76 -7.13
N PRO A 83 -7.40 -1.30 -8.33
CA PRO A 83 -6.68 -2.57 -8.45
C PRO A 83 -5.22 -2.39 -8.03
N VAL A 84 -4.82 -3.06 -6.95
CA VAL A 84 -3.40 -3.19 -6.59
C VAL A 84 -2.80 -4.21 -7.54
N ALA A 85 -2.19 -3.73 -8.64
CA ALA A 85 -1.45 -4.58 -9.56
C ALA A 85 -0.37 -5.34 -8.78
N ASP A 86 -0.10 -6.61 -9.13
CA ASP A 86 1.01 -7.46 -8.64
C ASP A 86 0.73 -8.48 -7.51
N LEU A 87 -0.47 -9.06 -7.42
CA LEU A 87 -0.69 -10.31 -6.65
C LEU A 87 -1.23 -11.49 -7.49
N ALA A 88 -1.33 -11.31 -8.80
CA ALA A 88 -1.68 -12.38 -9.75
C ALA A 88 -0.55 -12.54 -10.77
N PRO A 89 -0.22 -13.78 -11.22
CA PRO A 89 0.47 -13.93 -12.49
C PRO A 89 -0.42 -13.30 -13.55
N SER A 90 0.06 -12.24 -14.19
CA SER A 90 -0.61 -11.56 -15.31
C SER A 90 -1.12 -12.58 -16.31
N PRO A 91 -2.34 -12.41 -16.85
CA PRO A 91 -2.41 -11.63 -18.07
C PRO A 91 -3.73 -10.85 -18.20
N SER A 92 -3.76 -9.56 -17.89
CA SER A 92 -4.81 -8.64 -18.34
C SER A 92 -4.38 -7.19 -18.13
N ALA A 93 -3.42 -6.75 -18.95
CA ALA A 93 -3.28 -5.34 -19.29
C ALA A 93 -4.02 -5.11 -20.62
N GLU A 94 -5.32 -5.30 -20.60
CA GLU A 94 -6.28 -4.81 -21.60
C GLU A 94 -7.59 -4.77 -20.80
N LEU A 95 -8.31 -3.67 -20.62
CA LEU A 95 -8.49 -2.48 -21.43
C LEU A 95 -9.23 -1.52 -20.48
N LEU A 96 -9.02 -0.21 -20.54
CA LEU A 96 -10.01 0.81 -20.95
C LEU A 96 -9.55 2.11 -20.25
N ILE A 97 -9.49 3.34 -20.78
CA ILE A 97 -9.87 4.01 -22.03
C ILE A 97 -9.18 5.39 -21.95
N PHE A 98 -8.45 5.82 -23.00
CA PHE A 98 -8.44 7.23 -23.42
C PHE A 98 -8.75 7.24 -24.92
N PRO A 99 -9.91 7.77 -25.36
CA PRO A 99 -10.19 7.93 -26.77
C PRO A 99 -9.58 9.26 -27.24
N SER A 100 -8.68 9.22 -28.23
CA SER A 100 -8.29 10.42 -28.98
C SER A 100 -7.72 10.09 -30.34
N LYS A 101 -8.63 9.76 -31.28
CA LYS A 101 -8.75 10.38 -32.61
C LYS A 101 -9.99 9.84 -33.31
#